data_AF-A0A653XQQ0-F1
#
_entry.id   AF-A0A653XQQ0-F1
#
_cell.length_a   1.000
_cell.length_b   1.000
_cell.length_c   1.000
_cell.angle_alpha   90.00
_cell.angle_beta   90.00
_cell.angle_gamma   90.00
#
_symmetry.space_group_name_H-M   'P 1'
#
loop_
_entity.id
_entity.type
_entity.pdbx_description
1 polymer ?
#
loop_
_entity_poly.entity_id
_entity_poly.type
_entity_poly.pdbx_seq_one_letter_code
_entity_poly.pdbx_strand_id
1 'polypeptide(L)'
;MQVNSEQIPTEDVTNPTPSYGAAPSRRASAVIEPSAGDMERAAALLRMKRLALALLIAMAVIFTVAFAFQKQYPWLEYVRAAAEGGMVGALADWFAVTALFKYPMGLKIPHTAIIPRRKDQIGQSLSDFVESNFLSQEVVQDKLSSIDIARKAGRWLAAPGGAERVAKEGGAVIRGAFTVLNDDDVQAVIEGMVRKHLLTPPWGPPVGRMAERIFADGHHHTLVDLLVDRAADWVDANHATVNRLVSDRSPLWVPTFVDGLVGDRVYVELSKFVRAVQADQNHQVRQSIDAYLADLAQDLQHDPAMIERAESIKAQILGDPEVRELASRTWGTVKTALLNAVDDPDSELSRRFKSAVRDFGTRLVNDDELAGKINTWIGDAAGYLVNTYRSDIAGVISDTVARWDAEETSQKIELQVGKDLQYIRINGTVVGALAGLAIFTVAHLLFG
;
A
#
# COMPACT_ATOMS: atom_id res chain seq x y z
N MET A 1 -73.29 -22.98 11.72
CA MET A 1 -73.24 -22.35 10.38
C MET A 1 -71.77 -22.21 10.02
N GLN A 2 -71.42 -22.62 8.80
CA GLN A 2 -70.08 -23.05 8.36
C GLN A 2 -68.95 -22.06 8.64
N VAL A 3 -67.84 -22.56 9.18
CA VAL A 3 -66.54 -21.88 9.18
C VAL A 3 -65.78 -22.44 7.96
N ASN A 4 -65.66 -21.63 6.92
CA ASN A 4 -64.89 -21.96 5.73
C ASN A 4 -63.41 -22.00 6.09
N SER A 5 -62.77 -23.13 5.81
CA SER A 5 -61.33 -23.32 5.90
C SER A 5 -60.72 -23.00 4.54
N GLU A 6 -60.11 -21.82 4.41
CA GLU A 6 -59.28 -21.50 3.25
C GLU A 6 -57.89 -22.15 3.43
N GLN A 7 -57.58 -23.08 2.53
CA GLN A 7 -56.30 -23.75 2.41
C GLN A 7 -55.26 -22.78 1.83
N ILE A 8 -54.19 -22.56 2.56
CA ILE A 8 -52.96 -21.91 2.07
C ILE A 8 -52.26 -22.92 1.12
N PRO A 9 -51.84 -22.53 -0.10
CA PRO A 9 -51.07 -23.40 -0.97
C PRO A 9 -49.68 -23.64 -0.35
N THR A 10 -49.37 -24.91 -0.06
CA THR A 10 -48.01 -25.35 0.25
C THR A 10 -47.18 -25.29 -1.03
N GLU A 11 -46.33 -24.27 -1.15
CA GLU A 11 -45.22 -24.29 -2.11
C GLU A 11 -44.25 -25.40 -1.72
N ASP A 12 -44.05 -26.32 -2.66
CA ASP A 12 -43.13 -27.45 -2.58
C ASP A 12 -41.70 -26.91 -2.61
N VAL A 13 -41.10 -26.69 -1.43
CA VAL A 13 -39.69 -26.35 -1.28
C VAL A 13 -38.88 -27.58 -1.68
N THR A 14 -38.58 -27.69 -2.96
CA THR A 14 -37.61 -28.62 -3.51
C THR A 14 -36.24 -28.27 -2.93
N ASN A 15 -35.86 -28.98 -1.86
CA ASN A 15 -34.48 -29.00 -1.36
C ASN A 15 -33.54 -29.39 -2.52
N PRO A 16 -32.54 -28.56 -2.87
CA PRO A 16 -31.49 -29.02 -3.77
C PRO A 16 -30.68 -30.08 -3.01
N THR A 17 -30.71 -31.30 -3.56
CA THR A 17 -29.85 -32.41 -3.17
C THR A 17 -28.38 -31.98 -3.20
N PRO A 18 -27.55 -32.38 -2.22
CA PRO A 18 -26.12 -32.14 -2.31
C PRO A 18 -25.55 -32.97 -3.46
N SER A 19 -25.16 -32.29 -4.53
CA SER A 19 -24.42 -32.87 -5.65
C SER A 19 -23.06 -33.38 -5.15
N TYR A 20 -23.02 -34.64 -4.75
CA TYR A 20 -21.79 -35.43 -4.67
C TYR A 20 -21.38 -35.78 -6.10
N GLY A 21 -20.52 -34.96 -6.70
CA GLY A 21 -20.11 -35.19 -8.09
C GLY A 21 -19.14 -34.17 -8.68
N ALA A 22 -18.27 -33.55 -7.88
CA ALA A 22 -17.08 -32.89 -8.41
C ALA A 22 -15.90 -33.85 -8.27
N ALA A 23 -15.52 -34.50 -9.37
CA ALA A 23 -14.23 -35.15 -9.49
C ALA A 23 -13.14 -34.15 -9.06
N PRO A 24 -12.09 -34.56 -8.31
CA PRO A 24 -11.03 -33.65 -7.95
C PRO A 24 -10.45 -33.09 -9.25
N SER A 25 -10.58 -31.78 -9.45
CA SER A 25 -9.85 -31.08 -10.51
C SER A 25 -8.39 -31.49 -10.34
N ARG A 26 -7.81 -32.06 -11.39
CA ARG A 26 -6.37 -32.31 -11.45
C ARG A 26 -5.72 -30.96 -11.14
N ARG A 27 -5.21 -30.83 -9.92
CA ARG A 27 -4.43 -29.66 -9.51
C ARG A 27 -3.37 -29.53 -10.59
N ALA A 28 -3.37 -28.41 -11.29
CA ALA A 28 -2.27 -28.04 -12.16
C ALA A 28 -1.05 -27.90 -11.25
N SER A 29 -0.33 -28.98 -11.03
CA SER A 29 1.04 -28.96 -10.55
C SER A 29 1.74 -27.95 -11.44
N ALA A 30 2.33 -26.91 -10.87
CA ALA A 30 3.21 -26.03 -11.61
C ALA A 30 4.35 -26.91 -12.13
N VAL A 31 4.24 -27.42 -13.35
CA VAL A 31 5.26 -28.24 -14.00
C VAL A 31 6.43 -27.31 -14.20
N ILE A 32 7.46 -27.45 -13.36
CA ILE A 32 8.68 -26.68 -13.49
C ILE A 32 9.45 -27.34 -14.63
N GLU A 33 9.33 -26.80 -15.85
CA GLU A 33 10.01 -27.32 -17.05
C GLU A 33 11.52 -27.51 -16.80
N PRO A 34 12.10 -28.62 -17.28
CA PRO A 34 13.51 -28.91 -17.06
C PRO A 34 14.39 -27.90 -17.81
N SER A 35 15.29 -27.24 -17.09
CA SER A 35 16.26 -26.33 -17.69
C SER A 35 17.37 -27.10 -18.42
N ALA A 36 18.08 -26.46 -19.36
CA ALA A 36 19.22 -27.07 -20.03
C ALA A 36 20.29 -27.61 -19.05
N GLY A 37 20.47 -26.95 -17.90
CA GLY A 37 21.36 -27.41 -16.83
C GLY A 37 20.88 -28.67 -16.11
N ASP A 38 19.57 -28.93 -16.08
CA ASP A 38 19.02 -30.13 -15.44
C ASP A 38 19.29 -31.39 -16.27
N MET A 39 19.34 -31.26 -17.60
CA MET A 39 19.70 -32.37 -18.49
C MET A 39 21.16 -32.82 -18.30
N GLU A 40 22.09 -31.87 -18.17
CA GLU A 40 23.51 -32.18 -17.91
C GLU A 40 23.69 -32.87 -16.56
N ARG A 41 23.00 -32.39 -15.53
CA ARG A 41 23.00 -32.99 -14.18
C ARG A 41 22.42 -34.39 -14.18
N ALA A 42 21.31 -34.61 -14.89
CA ALA A 42 20.71 -35.94 -15.05
C ALA A 42 21.68 -36.92 -15.72
N ALA A 43 22.36 -36.51 -16.79
CA ALA A 43 23.37 -37.33 -17.46
C ALA A 43 24.58 -37.63 -16.56
N ALA A 44 25.02 -36.66 -15.75
CA ALA A 44 26.08 -36.88 -14.75
C ALA A 44 25.66 -37.87 -13.65
N LEU A 45 24.43 -37.74 -13.14
CA LEU A 45 23.87 -38.64 -12.14
C LEU A 45 23.78 -40.08 -12.66
N LEU A 46 23.29 -40.27 -13.89
CA LEU A 46 23.20 -41.60 -14.52
C LEU A 46 24.57 -42.26 -14.67
N ARG A 47 25.61 -41.50 -15.08
CA ARG A 47 26.99 -42.00 -15.16
C ARG A 47 27.50 -42.47 -13.80
N MET A 48 27.29 -41.68 -12.75
CA MET A 48 27.74 -42.05 -11.41
C MET A 48 26.97 -43.25 -10.84
N LYS A 49 25.65 -43.33 -11.06
CA LYS A 49 24.85 -44.51 -10.68
C LYS A 49 25.36 -45.78 -11.36
N ARG A 50 25.72 -45.70 -12.65
CA ARG A 50 26.32 -46.83 -13.39
C ARG A 50 27.70 -47.21 -12.84
N LEU A 51 28.55 -46.23 -12.52
CA LEU A 51 29.86 -46.48 -11.93
C LEU A 51 29.75 -47.19 -10.58
N ALA A 52 28.89 -46.68 -9.69
CA ALA A 52 28.68 -47.27 -8.38
C ALA A 52 28.09 -48.70 -8.47
N LEU A 53 27.19 -48.94 -9.42
CA LEU A 53 26.67 -50.28 -9.70
C LEU A 53 27.75 -51.22 -10.25
N ALA A 54 28.59 -50.73 -11.17
CA ALA A 54 29.68 -51.51 -11.74
C ALA A 54 30.70 -51.94 -10.67
N LEU A 55 31.02 -51.05 -9.72
CA LEU A 55 31.87 -51.38 -8.57
C LEU A 55 31.24 -52.45 -7.68
N LEU A 56 29.94 -52.37 -7.39
CA LEU A 56 29.24 -53.40 -6.63
C LEU A 56 29.28 -54.76 -7.35
N ILE A 57 29.03 -54.78 -8.66
CA ILE A 57 29.10 -56.01 -9.47
C ILE A 57 30.54 -56.56 -9.47
N ALA A 58 31.55 -55.70 -9.62
CA ALA A 58 32.95 -56.11 -9.57
C ALA A 58 33.30 -56.76 -8.23
N MET A 59 32.86 -56.18 -7.10
CA MET A 59 33.05 -56.76 -5.78
C MET A 59 32.32 -58.09 -5.61
N ALA A 60 31.11 -58.24 -6.18
CA ALA A 60 30.39 -59.50 -6.18
C ALA A 60 31.12 -60.59 -6.98
N VAL A 61 31.66 -60.26 -8.14
CA VAL A 61 32.47 -61.19 -8.94
C VAL A 61 33.75 -61.58 -8.19
N ILE A 62 34.47 -60.61 -7.61
CA ILE A 62 35.67 -60.87 -6.80
C ILE A 62 35.30 -61.79 -5.62
N PHE A 63 34.20 -61.52 -4.93
CA PHE A 63 33.71 -62.35 -3.83
C PHE A 63 33.42 -63.78 -4.29
N THR A 64 32.66 -63.97 -5.37
CA THR A 64 32.30 -65.31 -5.87
C THR A 64 33.53 -66.11 -6.29
N VAL A 65 34.46 -65.48 -7.02
CA VAL A 65 35.71 -66.13 -7.45
C VAL A 65 36.57 -66.48 -6.24
N ALA A 66 36.77 -65.55 -5.31
CA ALA A 66 37.53 -65.80 -4.09
C ALA A 66 36.88 -66.93 -3.26
N PHE A 67 35.55 -66.92 -3.11
CA PHE A 67 34.81 -67.95 -2.38
C PHE A 67 34.93 -69.34 -3.02
N ALA A 68 34.91 -69.44 -4.36
CA ALA A 68 35.04 -70.70 -5.07
C ALA A 68 36.45 -71.31 -4.97
N PHE A 69 37.48 -70.47 -5.03
CA PHE A 69 38.89 -70.90 -5.08
C PHE A 69 39.64 -70.83 -3.74
N GLN A 70 39.04 -70.32 -2.67
CA GLN A 70 39.69 -70.21 -1.34
C GLN A 70 40.27 -71.54 -0.82
N LYS A 71 39.65 -72.68 -1.15
CA LYS A 71 40.17 -74.02 -0.77
C LYS A 71 41.48 -74.40 -1.45
N GLN A 72 41.73 -73.86 -2.65
CA GLN A 72 42.96 -74.11 -3.42
C GLN A 72 44.04 -73.06 -3.12
N TYR A 73 43.64 -71.83 -2.82
CA TYR A 73 44.52 -70.71 -2.54
C TYR A 73 44.09 -69.96 -1.27
N PRO A 74 44.69 -70.25 -0.09
CA PRO A 74 44.25 -69.70 1.20
C PRO A 74 44.28 -68.18 1.30
N TRP A 75 45.18 -67.50 0.58
CA TRP A 75 45.25 -66.03 0.58
C TRP A 75 43.99 -65.36 0.00
N LEU A 76 43.16 -66.10 -0.75
CA LEU A 76 41.87 -65.61 -1.24
C LEU A 76 40.85 -65.39 -0.12
N GLU A 77 41.06 -65.92 1.08
CA GLU A 77 40.16 -65.67 2.22
C GLU A 77 40.16 -64.18 2.63
N TYR A 78 41.33 -63.53 2.58
CA TYR A 78 41.48 -62.09 2.80
C TYR A 78 40.76 -61.28 1.72
N VAL A 79 40.91 -61.69 0.46
CA VAL A 79 40.24 -61.05 -0.68
C VAL A 79 38.73 -61.22 -0.60
N ARG A 80 38.26 -62.41 -0.19
CA ARG A 80 36.85 -62.67 0.06
C ARG A 80 36.31 -61.74 1.14
N ALA A 81 36.99 -61.64 2.28
CA ALA A 81 36.55 -60.77 3.38
C ALA A 81 36.53 -59.29 2.99
N ALA A 82 37.52 -58.84 2.23
CA ALA A 82 37.52 -57.50 1.65
C ALA A 82 36.35 -57.30 0.67
N ALA A 83 36.12 -58.27 -0.23
CA ALA A 83 35.03 -58.21 -1.19
C ALA A 83 33.65 -58.21 -0.50
N GLU A 84 33.48 -59.05 0.52
CA GLU A 84 32.28 -59.12 1.36
C GLU A 84 32.02 -57.80 2.09
N GLY A 85 33.03 -57.27 2.79
CA GLY A 85 32.91 -55.99 3.49
C GLY A 85 32.58 -54.84 2.54
N GLY A 86 33.21 -54.80 1.36
CA GLY A 86 32.93 -53.77 0.35
C GLY A 86 31.54 -53.90 -0.28
N MET A 87 31.06 -55.12 -0.54
CA MET A 87 29.68 -55.34 -0.99
C MET A 87 28.66 -54.89 0.07
N VAL A 88 28.87 -55.25 1.33
CA VAL A 88 27.99 -54.87 2.44
C VAL A 88 27.97 -53.36 2.60
N GLY A 89 29.12 -52.69 2.56
CA GLY A 89 29.21 -51.22 2.60
C GLY A 89 28.48 -50.56 1.44
N ALA A 90 28.70 -51.04 0.22
CA ALA A 90 28.03 -50.53 -0.99
C ALA A 90 26.50 -50.74 -0.99
N LEU A 91 26.02 -51.82 -0.37
CA LEU A 91 24.58 -52.13 -0.21
C LEU A 91 23.95 -51.31 0.92
N ALA A 92 24.65 -51.10 2.03
CA ALA A 92 24.18 -50.28 3.14
C ALA A 92 23.98 -48.83 2.71
N ASP A 93 24.98 -48.26 2.03
CA ASP A 93 24.89 -46.89 1.51
C ASP A 93 23.86 -46.76 0.40
N TRP A 94 23.69 -47.79 -0.44
CA TRP A 94 22.60 -47.83 -1.41
C TRP A 94 21.24 -47.70 -0.73
N PHE A 95 21.02 -48.48 0.33
CA PHE A 95 19.78 -48.45 1.08
C PHE A 95 19.56 -47.08 1.71
N ALA A 96 20.57 -46.49 2.36
CA ALA A 96 20.48 -45.18 2.99
C ALA A 96 20.17 -44.07 1.99
N VAL A 97 20.92 -43.99 0.89
CA VAL A 97 20.70 -42.97 -0.16
C VAL A 97 19.34 -43.16 -0.83
N THR A 98 18.96 -44.40 -1.15
CA THR A 98 17.64 -44.66 -1.75
C THR A 98 16.52 -44.30 -0.79
N ALA A 99 16.64 -44.64 0.49
CA ALA A 99 15.68 -44.32 1.54
C ALA A 99 15.54 -42.81 1.81
N LEU A 100 16.51 -41.99 1.43
CA LEU A 100 16.38 -40.54 1.52
C LEU A 100 15.36 -40.01 0.50
N PHE A 101 15.38 -40.53 -0.73
CA PHE A 101 14.59 -40.01 -1.85
C PHE A 101 13.34 -40.83 -2.18
N LYS A 102 13.38 -42.16 -2.01
CA LYS A 102 12.36 -43.11 -2.50
C LYS A 102 12.19 -44.31 -1.55
N TYR A 103 11.18 -45.14 -1.83
CA TYR A 103 11.03 -46.43 -1.17
C TYR A 103 11.99 -47.47 -1.76
N PRO A 104 12.92 -48.05 -0.99
CA PRO A 104 13.83 -49.07 -1.50
C PRO A 104 13.04 -50.29 -1.95
N MET A 105 13.31 -50.78 -3.17
CA MET A 105 12.56 -51.87 -3.83
C MET A 105 11.04 -51.63 -3.96
N GLY A 106 10.57 -50.38 -3.80
CA GLY A 106 9.14 -50.05 -3.78
C GLY A 106 8.41 -50.44 -2.50
N LEU A 107 9.11 -50.95 -1.49
CA LEU A 107 8.51 -51.38 -0.23
C LEU A 107 8.37 -50.20 0.74
N LYS A 108 7.15 -50.01 1.29
CA LYS A 108 6.83 -48.93 2.24
C LYS A 108 7.37 -49.19 3.64
N ILE A 109 8.69 -49.24 3.77
CA ILE A 109 9.38 -49.42 5.04
C ILE A 109 9.22 -48.15 5.90
N PRO A 110 9.02 -48.26 7.23
CA PRO A 110 9.03 -47.10 8.14
C PRO A 110 10.33 -46.29 7.98
N HIS A 111 10.27 -44.96 8.12
CA HIS A 111 11.44 -44.07 8.05
C HIS A 111 12.23 -44.06 6.72
N THR A 112 11.61 -44.49 5.61
CA THR A 112 12.15 -44.32 4.24
C THR A 112 11.37 -43.24 3.46
N ALA A 113 11.86 -42.84 2.29
CA ALA A 113 11.39 -41.68 1.53
C ALA A 113 11.36 -40.40 2.39
N ILE A 114 12.46 -40.13 3.11
CA ILE A 114 12.54 -39.06 4.13
C ILE A 114 12.24 -37.68 3.53
N ILE A 115 12.85 -37.32 2.39
CA ILE A 115 12.65 -36.02 1.75
C ILE A 115 11.20 -35.83 1.31
N PRO A 116 10.56 -36.74 0.55
CA PRO A 116 9.15 -36.64 0.23
C PRO A 116 8.26 -36.50 1.48
N ARG A 117 8.52 -37.29 2.53
CA ARG A 117 7.70 -37.31 3.75
C ARG A 117 7.85 -36.06 4.60
N ARG A 118 9.03 -35.44 4.63
CA ARG A 118 9.33 -34.25 5.43
C ARG A 118 9.37 -32.96 4.62
N LYS A 119 8.90 -32.97 3.36
CA LYS A 119 8.88 -31.79 2.47
C LYS A 119 8.33 -30.55 3.17
N ASP A 120 7.18 -30.66 3.81
CA ASP A 120 6.51 -29.51 4.43
C ASP A 120 7.28 -29.00 5.66
N GLN A 121 7.89 -29.90 6.43
CA GLN A 121 8.76 -29.54 7.55
C GLN A 121 10.02 -28.81 7.07
N ILE A 122 10.62 -29.29 5.98
CA ILE A 122 11.77 -28.62 5.34
C ILE A 122 11.38 -27.23 4.85
N GLY A 123 10.19 -27.10 4.24
CA GLY A 123 9.63 -25.82 3.83
C GLY A 123 9.45 -24.85 5.00
N GLN A 124 8.92 -25.33 6.12
CA GLN A 124 8.76 -24.51 7.34
C GLN A 124 10.13 -24.08 7.89
N SER A 125 11.08 -25.00 8.06
CA SER A 125 12.41 -24.65 8.56
C SER A 125 13.14 -23.68 7.65
N LEU A 126 12.94 -23.77 6.32
CA LEU A 126 13.50 -22.81 5.37
C LEU A 126 12.83 -21.43 5.52
N SER A 127 11.51 -21.38 5.73
CA SER A 127 10.78 -20.16 6.04
C SER A 127 11.33 -19.50 7.29
N ASP A 128 11.41 -20.23 8.41
CA ASP A 128 11.90 -19.73 9.70
C ASP A 128 13.35 -19.23 9.60
N PHE A 129 14.18 -19.93 8.82
CA PHE A 129 15.56 -19.53 8.54
C PHE A 129 15.63 -18.22 7.76
N VAL A 130 14.82 -18.06 6.71
CA VAL A 130 14.76 -16.82 5.91
C VAL A 130 14.23 -15.65 6.74
N GLU A 131 13.19 -15.88 7.54
CA GLU A 131 12.64 -14.86 8.44
C GLU A 131 13.70 -14.33 9.41
N SER A 132 14.39 -15.24 10.10
CA SER A 132 15.33 -14.88 11.16
C SER A 132 16.67 -14.33 10.64
N ASN A 133 17.18 -14.83 9.51
CA ASN A 133 18.53 -14.51 9.04
C ASN A 133 18.58 -13.48 7.90
N PHE A 134 17.53 -13.40 7.07
CA PHE A 134 17.51 -12.53 5.89
C PHE A 134 16.51 -11.40 5.97
N LEU A 135 15.42 -11.57 6.74
CA LEU A 135 14.38 -10.56 6.96
C LEU A 135 14.49 -9.90 8.35
N SER A 136 15.72 -9.75 8.87
CA SER A 136 15.94 -8.93 10.05
C SER A 136 16.02 -7.45 9.65
N GLN A 137 15.52 -6.58 10.54
CA GLN A 137 15.55 -5.13 10.31
C GLN A 137 16.98 -4.64 10.08
N GLU A 138 17.93 -5.11 10.87
CA GLU A 138 19.35 -4.74 10.80
C GLU A 138 19.96 -5.13 9.46
N VAL A 139 19.77 -6.38 9.00
CA VAL A 139 20.32 -6.87 7.73
C VAL A 139 19.75 -6.09 6.55
N VAL A 140 18.45 -5.78 6.59
CA VAL A 140 17.80 -5.01 5.51
C VAL A 140 18.26 -3.56 5.52
N GLN A 141 18.34 -2.92 6.70
CA GLN A 141 18.83 -1.54 6.82
C GLN A 141 20.29 -1.41 6.38
N ASP A 142 21.17 -2.31 6.81
CA ASP A 142 22.58 -2.34 6.38
C ASP A 142 22.71 -2.59 4.88
N LYS A 143 21.88 -3.48 4.33
CA LYS A 143 21.90 -3.74 2.90
C LYS A 143 21.41 -2.53 2.10
N LEU A 144 20.36 -1.86 2.54
CA LEU A 144 19.82 -0.67 1.87
C LEU A 144 20.77 0.52 2.01
N SER A 145 21.42 0.71 3.16
CA SER A 145 22.42 1.78 3.34
C SER A 145 23.64 1.60 2.45
N SER A 146 24.02 0.34 2.15
CA SER A 146 25.09 0.03 1.19
C SER A 146 24.73 0.36 -0.26
N ILE A 147 23.44 0.55 -0.57
CA ILE A 147 22.94 0.85 -1.91
C ILE A 147 22.50 2.31 -1.91
N ASP A 148 23.10 3.13 -2.77
CA ASP A 148 22.66 4.51 -2.93
C ASP A 148 21.35 4.59 -3.75
N ILE A 149 20.24 4.23 -3.10
CA ILE A 149 18.91 4.11 -3.71
C ILE A 149 18.43 5.49 -4.14
N ALA A 150 18.64 6.51 -3.30
CA ALA A 150 18.33 7.89 -3.60
C ALA A 150 18.94 8.31 -4.94
N ARG A 151 20.25 8.15 -5.15
CA ARG A 151 20.86 8.55 -6.43
C ARG A 151 20.42 7.68 -7.60
N LYS A 152 20.18 6.38 -7.41
CA LYS A 152 19.64 5.52 -8.48
C LYS A 152 18.25 5.98 -8.92
N ALA A 153 17.37 6.24 -7.95
CA ALA A 153 16.04 6.78 -8.20
C ALA A 153 16.13 8.18 -8.84
N GLY A 154 17.00 9.05 -8.34
CA GLY A 154 17.22 10.39 -8.88
C GLY A 154 17.64 10.37 -10.35
N ARG A 155 18.60 9.52 -10.72
CA ARG A 155 19.03 9.35 -12.13
C ARG A 155 17.87 8.85 -13.00
N TRP A 156 17.06 7.92 -12.51
CA TRP A 156 15.91 7.42 -13.25
C TRP A 156 14.82 8.49 -13.43
N LEU A 157 14.54 9.28 -12.39
CA LEU A 157 13.57 10.38 -12.44
C LEU A 157 14.02 11.51 -13.37
N ALA A 158 15.32 11.81 -13.40
CA ALA A 158 15.90 12.83 -14.26
C ALA A 158 16.06 12.37 -15.73
N ALA A 159 16.11 11.06 -15.98
CA ALA A 159 16.28 10.50 -17.31
C ALA A 159 15.05 10.77 -18.22
N PRO A 160 15.24 10.83 -19.56
CA PRO A 160 14.13 10.94 -20.49
C PRO A 160 13.16 9.75 -20.34
N GLY A 161 11.87 10.03 -20.10
CA GLY A 161 10.83 9.01 -19.90
C GLY A 161 10.55 8.66 -18.44
N GLY A 162 11.42 9.01 -17.49
CA GLY A 162 11.23 8.72 -16.06
C GLY A 162 10.06 9.50 -15.48
N ALA A 163 10.12 10.83 -15.58
CA ALA A 163 9.05 11.73 -15.14
C ALA A 163 7.71 11.45 -15.86
N GLU A 164 7.76 11.10 -17.14
CA GLU A 164 6.59 10.74 -17.94
C GLU A 164 5.92 9.47 -17.41
N ARG A 165 6.72 8.46 -17.02
CA ARG A 165 6.20 7.22 -16.43
C ARG A 165 5.62 7.46 -15.04
N VAL A 166 6.27 8.27 -14.20
CA VAL A 166 5.73 8.65 -12.88
C VAL A 166 4.40 9.39 -13.03
N ALA A 167 4.29 10.32 -13.97
CA ALA A 167 3.04 11.03 -14.24
C ALA A 167 1.92 10.08 -14.70
N LYS A 168 2.24 9.13 -15.59
CA LYS A 168 1.27 8.14 -16.09
C LYS A 168 0.78 7.19 -15.00
N GLU A 169 1.70 6.54 -14.29
CA GLU A 169 1.35 5.56 -13.25
C GLU A 169 0.72 6.28 -12.04
N GLY A 170 1.26 7.44 -11.64
CA GLY A 170 0.68 8.27 -10.58
C GLY A 170 -0.73 8.74 -10.94
N GLY A 171 -0.97 9.12 -12.20
CA GLY A 171 -2.30 9.47 -12.68
C GLY A 171 -3.29 8.31 -12.63
N ALA A 172 -2.84 7.09 -12.94
CA ALA A 172 -3.66 5.89 -12.82
C ALA A 172 -4.04 5.58 -11.36
N VAL A 173 -3.11 5.75 -10.42
CA VAL A 173 -3.37 5.59 -8.97
C VAL A 173 -4.35 6.64 -8.48
N ILE A 174 -4.14 7.91 -8.85
CA ILE A 174 -5.04 9.02 -8.50
C ILE A 174 -6.45 8.75 -9.02
N ARG A 175 -6.58 8.30 -10.27
CA ARG A 175 -7.86 7.90 -10.86
C ARG A 175 -8.51 6.79 -10.05
N GLY A 176 -7.78 5.72 -9.77
CA GLY A 176 -8.26 4.59 -8.96
C GLY A 176 -8.79 5.04 -7.61
N ALA A 177 -8.04 5.90 -6.91
CA ALA A 177 -8.45 6.46 -5.63
C ALA A 177 -9.74 7.29 -5.76
N PHE A 178 -9.83 8.21 -6.74
CA PHE A 178 -11.04 9.02 -6.95
C PHE A 178 -12.26 8.24 -7.43
N THR A 179 -12.07 7.06 -8.03
CA THR A 179 -13.19 6.17 -8.39
C THR A 179 -13.67 5.30 -7.24
N VAL A 180 -12.80 4.97 -6.28
CA VAL A 180 -13.14 4.16 -5.10
C VAL A 180 -13.72 5.03 -3.99
N LEU A 181 -13.33 6.30 -3.90
CA LEU A 181 -13.88 7.26 -2.96
C LEU A 181 -15.26 7.73 -3.43
N ASN A 182 -16.31 7.38 -2.65
CA ASN A 182 -17.65 7.89 -2.86
C ASN A 182 -17.69 9.38 -2.50
N ASP A 183 -18.51 10.15 -3.22
CA ASP A 183 -18.65 11.59 -2.94
C ASP A 183 -19.23 11.86 -1.54
N ASP A 184 -20.06 10.94 -1.03
CA ASP A 184 -20.62 10.99 0.33
C ASP A 184 -19.54 10.85 1.42
N ASP A 185 -18.55 9.98 1.23
CA ASP A 185 -17.44 9.79 2.18
C ASP A 185 -16.57 11.05 2.24
N VAL A 186 -16.32 11.67 1.09
CA VAL A 186 -15.57 12.92 1.04
C VAL A 186 -16.36 14.06 1.68
N GLN A 187 -17.67 14.11 1.48
CA GLN A 187 -18.52 15.10 2.14
C GLN A 187 -18.45 14.98 3.67
N ALA A 188 -18.46 13.76 4.21
CA ALA A 188 -18.31 13.54 5.65
C ALA A 188 -16.94 14.00 6.18
N VAL A 189 -15.87 13.77 5.41
CA VAL A 189 -14.52 14.22 5.75
C VAL A 189 -14.41 15.76 5.70
N ILE A 190 -14.98 16.39 4.67
CA ILE A 190 -15.04 17.85 4.56
C ILE A 190 -15.86 18.44 5.71
N GLU A 191 -17.04 17.89 6.03
CA GLU A 191 -17.85 18.33 7.16
C GLU A 191 -17.06 18.19 8.48
N GLY A 192 -16.35 17.08 8.67
CA GLY A 192 -15.48 16.87 9.84
C GLY A 192 -14.37 17.92 9.94
N MET A 193 -13.71 18.26 8.83
CA MET A 193 -12.69 19.31 8.78
C MET A 193 -13.26 20.71 9.01
N VAL A 194 -14.37 21.05 8.36
CA VAL A 194 -15.11 22.30 8.59
C VAL A 194 -15.51 22.41 10.05
N ARG A 195 -15.99 21.32 10.65
CA ARG A 195 -16.35 21.33 12.07
C ARG A 195 -15.14 21.57 12.96
N LYS A 196 -14.05 20.85 12.75
CA LYS A 196 -12.83 20.94 13.56
C LYS A 196 -12.11 22.29 13.45
N HIS A 197 -12.02 22.83 12.23
CA HIS A 197 -11.21 24.02 11.95
C HIS A 197 -12.01 25.31 11.79
N LEU A 198 -13.29 25.23 11.39
CA LEU A 198 -14.16 26.40 11.22
C LEU A 198 -15.22 26.52 12.31
N LEU A 199 -15.87 25.43 12.76
CA LEU A 199 -16.90 25.53 13.81
C LEU A 199 -16.33 25.62 15.22
N THR A 200 -15.29 24.85 15.57
CA THR A 200 -14.77 24.79 16.95
C THR A 200 -14.09 26.10 17.40
N PRO A 201 -13.26 26.78 16.59
CA PRO A 201 -12.64 28.03 17.03
C PRO A 201 -13.65 29.20 17.00
N PRO A 202 -13.62 30.13 17.98
CA PRO A 202 -14.42 31.35 17.94
C PRO A 202 -13.91 32.27 16.83
N TRP A 203 -14.83 32.75 15.99
CA TRP A 203 -14.55 33.66 14.88
C TRP A 203 -14.48 35.12 15.32
N GLY A 204 -15.17 35.50 16.40
CA GLY A 204 -15.23 36.89 16.84
C GLY A 204 -13.85 37.56 16.94
N PRO A 205 -12.93 37.09 17.81
CA PRO A 205 -11.65 37.75 18.00
C PRO A 205 -10.69 37.74 16.80
N PRO A 206 -10.57 36.65 16.01
CA PRO A 206 -9.81 36.67 14.75
C PRO A 206 -10.36 37.66 13.73
N VAL A 207 -11.70 37.70 13.54
CA VAL A 207 -12.36 38.60 12.57
C VAL A 207 -12.21 40.05 13.03
N GLY A 208 -12.37 40.32 14.34
CA GLY A 208 -12.21 41.66 14.89
C GLY A 208 -10.79 42.20 14.73
N ARG A 209 -9.75 41.37 14.96
CA ARG A 209 -8.35 41.76 14.71
C ARG A 209 -8.06 42.06 13.25
N MET A 210 -8.71 41.34 12.34
CA MET A 210 -8.59 41.60 10.90
C MET A 210 -9.29 42.91 10.54
N ALA A 211 -10.52 43.11 11.02
CA ALA A 211 -11.30 44.32 10.80
C ALA A 211 -10.58 45.56 11.35
N GLU A 212 -10.03 45.49 12.56
CA GLU A 212 -9.25 46.56 13.18
C GLU A 212 -8.05 46.96 12.31
N ARG A 213 -7.30 46.01 11.77
CA ARG A 213 -6.18 46.31 10.84
C ARG A 213 -6.66 46.96 9.55
N ILE A 214 -7.71 46.41 8.94
CA ILE A 214 -8.28 46.94 7.69
C ILE A 214 -8.78 48.38 7.89
N PHE A 215 -9.42 48.66 9.03
CA PHE A 215 -9.97 49.98 9.36
C PHE A 215 -8.89 50.97 9.79
N ALA A 216 -7.86 50.52 10.53
CA ALA A 216 -6.71 51.34 10.89
C ALA A 216 -5.89 51.75 9.65
N ASP A 217 -5.78 50.87 8.65
CA ASP A 217 -5.11 51.15 7.37
C ASP A 217 -5.99 52.02 6.43
N GLY A 218 -7.24 52.32 6.80
CA GLY A 218 -8.16 53.16 6.02
C GLY A 218 -8.73 52.51 4.76
N HIS A 219 -8.57 51.19 4.58
CA HIS A 219 -9.06 50.49 3.40
C HIS A 219 -10.59 50.51 3.26
N HIS A 220 -11.32 50.70 4.37
CA HIS A 220 -12.79 50.79 4.35
C HIS A 220 -13.32 52.08 3.72
N HIS A 221 -12.53 53.14 3.64
CA HIS A 221 -12.96 54.40 3.03
C HIS A 221 -13.42 54.21 1.58
N THR A 222 -12.74 53.35 0.80
CA THR A 222 -13.15 53.05 -0.59
C THR A 222 -14.53 52.39 -0.66
N LEU A 223 -14.86 51.53 0.31
CA LEU A 223 -16.17 50.90 0.39
C LEU A 223 -17.24 51.91 0.82
N VAL A 224 -16.92 52.77 1.80
CA VAL A 224 -17.82 53.85 2.25
C VAL A 224 -18.10 54.82 1.11
N ASP A 225 -17.08 55.19 0.31
CA ASP A 225 -17.23 56.01 -0.88
C ASP A 225 -18.22 55.39 -1.87
N LEU A 226 -18.04 54.12 -2.22
CA LEU A 226 -18.94 53.40 -3.12
C LEU A 226 -20.39 53.38 -2.61
N LEU A 227 -20.58 53.22 -1.29
CA LEU A 227 -21.90 53.19 -0.67
C LEU A 227 -22.55 54.57 -0.64
N VAL A 228 -21.78 55.62 -0.34
CA VAL A 228 -22.25 57.02 -0.35
C VAL A 228 -22.60 57.45 -1.77
N ASP A 229 -21.79 57.09 -2.77
CA ASP A 229 -22.06 57.33 -4.18
C ASP A 229 -23.36 56.65 -4.61
N ARG A 230 -23.51 55.36 -4.27
CA ARG A 230 -24.74 54.63 -4.59
C ARG A 230 -25.97 55.21 -3.87
N ALA A 231 -25.81 55.70 -2.65
CA ALA A 231 -26.87 56.36 -1.92
C ALA A 231 -27.26 57.69 -2.57
N ALA A 232 -26.30 58.48 -3.04
CA ALA A 232 -26.53 59.72 -3.77
C ALA A 232 -27.32 59.46 -5.06
N ASP A 233 -26.85 58.51 -5.87
CA ASP A 233 -27.52 58.09 -7.11
C ASP A 233 -28.94 57.58 -6.85
N TRP A 234 -29.12 56.79 -5.78
CA TRP A 234 -30.43 56.26 -5.43
C TRP A 234 -31.38 57.38 -5.02
N VAL A 235 -30.94 58.32 -4.19
CA VAL A 235 -31.79 59.47 -3.78
C VAL A 235 -32.17 60.29 -5.01
N ASP A 236 -31.22 60.59 -5.89
CA ASP A 236 -31.47 61.38 -7.10
C ASP A 236 -32.47 60.68 -8.05
N ALA A 237 -32.36 59.36 -8.21
CA ALA A 237 -33.26 58.58 -9.07
C ALA A 237 -34.66 58.32 -8.46
N ASN A 238 -34.83 58.46 -7.14
CA ASN A 238 -36.04 58.00 -6.43
C ASN A 238 -36.85 59.12 -5.76
N HIS A 239 -36.93 60.30 -6.38
CA HIS A 239 -37.74 61.44 -5.91
C HIS A 239 -39.17 61.04 -5.50
N ALA A 240 -39.88 60.30 -6.37
CA ALA A 240 -41.26 59.88 -6.13
C ALA A 240 -41.42 58.88 -4.96
N THR A 241 -40.37 58.15 -4.59
CA THR A 241 -40.39 57.23 -3.44
C THR A 241 -40.18 57.99 -2.14
N VAL A 242 -39.26 58.97 -2.12
CA VAL A 242 -39.00 59.82 -0.96
C VAL A 242 -40.22 60.68 -0.63
N ASN A 243 -40.82 61.34 -1.62
CA ASN A 243 -42.03 62.15 -1.39
C ASN A 243 -43.17 61.32 -0.82
N ARG A 244 -43.42 60.13 -1.38
CA ARG A 244 -44.49 59.24 -0.91
C ARG A 244 -44.26 58.82 0.54
N LEU A 245 -43.03 58.50 0.92
CA LEU A 245 -42.70 58.08 2.29
C LEU A 245 -42.97 59.18 3.32
N VAL A 246 -42.75 60.45 2.93
CA VAL A 246 -43.03 61.62 3.77
C VAL A 246 -44.53 61.90 3.84
N SER A 247 -45.23 61.82 2.71
CA SER A 247 -46.69 61.99 2.65
C SER A 247 -47.46 60.88 3.37
N ASP A 248 -46.98 59.63 3.33
CA ASP A 248 -47.65 58.48 3.98
C ASP A 248 -47.48 58.50 5.51
N ARG A 249 -46.51 59.25 6.03
CA ARG A 249 -46.27 59.42 7.48
C ARG A 249 -46.67 60.80 8.00
N SER A 250 -47.32 61.63 7.18
CA SER A 250 -47.81 62.93 7.63
C SER A 250 -48.96 62.75 8.62
N PRO A 251 -49.00 63.52 9.73
CA PRO A 251 -50.12 63.49 10.63
C PRO A 251 -51.42 63.97 9.95
N LEU A 252 -52.55 63.35 10.28
CA LEU A 252 -53.88 63.65 9.69
C LEU A 252 -54.35 65.11 9.80
N TRP A 253 -53.69 65.93 10.63
CA TRP A 253 -54.01 67.35 10.81
C TRP A 253 -53.29 68.27 9.81
N VAL A 254 -52.37 67.75 8.99
CA VAL A 254 -51.63 68.53 8.00
C VAL A 254 -52.42 68.58 6.68
N PRO A 255 -52.69 69.78 6.13
CA PRO A 255 -53.36 69.89 4.84
C PRO A 255 -52.53 69.32 3.69
N THR A 256 -53.17 68.66 2.72
CA THR A 256 -52.52 67.94 1.61
C THR A 256 -51.62 68.82 0.73
N PHE A 257 -51.88 70.13 0.67
CA PHE A 257 -51.03 71.09 -0.04
C PHE A 257 -49.71 71.39 0.70
N VAL A 258 -49.69 71.25 2.03
CA VAL A 258 -48.50 71.39 2.86
C VAL A 258 -47.67 70.10 2.79
N ASP A 259 -48.31 68.93 2.72
CA ASP A 259 -47.62 67.64 2.59
C ASP A 259 -46.75 67.53 1.34
N GLY A 260 -47.25 67.99 0.18
CA GLY A 260 -46.47 68.01 -1.05
C GLY A 260 -45.24 68.92 -0.98
N LEU A 261 -45.40 70.11 -0.40
CA LEU A 261 -44.31 71.07 -0.22
C LEU A 261 -43.27 70.60 0.80
N VAL A 262 -43.71 69.91 1.86
CA VAL A 262 -42.83 69.31 2.87
C VAL A 262 -42.06 68.14 2.27
N GLY A 263 -42.70 67.28 1.48
CA GLY A 263 -42.03 66.19 0.74
C GLY A 263 -40.91 66.71 -0.16
N ASP A 264 -41.23 67.67 -1.03
CA ASP A 264 -40.23 68.27 -1.94
C ASP A 264 -39.09 68.94 -1.17
N ARG A 265 -39.40 69.62 -0.06
CA ARG A 265 -38.37 70.27 0.78
C ARG A 265 -37.48 69.25 1.49
N VAL A 266 -38.05 68.16 2.00
CA VAL A 266 -37.32 67.05 2.65
C VAL A 266 -36.44 66.33 1.63
N TYR A 267 -36.95 66.08 0.42
CA TYR A 267 -36.15 65.51 -0.66
C TYR A 267 -34.94 66.39 -0.98
N VAL A 268 -35.15 67.70 -1.17
CA VAL A 268 -34.07 68.63 -1.50
C VAL A 268 -33.02 68.67 -0.39
N GLU A 269 -33.42 68.69 0.88
CA GLU A 269 -32.47 68.65 1.99
C GLU A 269 -31.80 67.28 2.15
N LEU A 270 -32.49 66.17 1.89
CA LEU A 270 -31.90 64.82 1.91
C LEU A 270 -30.87 64.64 0.80
N SER A 271 -31.19 65.03 -0.44
CA SER A 271 -30.25 65.00 -1.57
C SER A 271 -29.05 65.90 -1.29
N LYS A 272 -29.29 67.12 -0.78
CA LYS A 272 -28.21 68.04 -0.41
C LYS A 272 -27.33 67.48 0.71
N PHE A 273 -27.92 66.81 1.71
CA PHE A 273 -27.18 66.17 2.79
C PHE A 273 -26.32 65.01 2.28
N VAL A 274 -26.88 64.09 1.48
CA VAL A 274 -26.13 62.95 0.93
C VAL A 274 -25.01 63.44 0.01
N ARG A 275 -25.25 64.47 -0.81
CA ARG A 275 -24.20 65.10 -1.64
C ARG A 275 -23.14 65.83 -0.80
N ALA A 276 -23.50 66.42 0.34
CA ALA A 276 -22.54 67.01 1.26
C ALA A 276 -21.64 65.95 1.91
N VAL A 277 -22.21 64.79 2.27
CA VAL A 277 -21.45 63.61 2.73
C VAL A 277 -20.57 63.08 1.61
N GLN A 278 -21.06 63.04 0.37
CA GLN A 278 -20.30 62.57 -0.80
C GLN A 278 -19.09 63.45 -1.08
N ALA A 279 -19.28 64.77 -1.11
CA ALA A 279 -18.25 65.74 -1.50
C ALA A 279 -17.17 65.97 -0.43
N ASP A 280 -17.50 65.85 0.85
CA ASP A 280 -16.56 66.07 1.95
C ASP A 280 -16.13 64.74 2.58
N GLN A 281 -14.86 64.37 2.40
CA GLN A 281 -14.29 63.17 3.01
C GLN A 281 -14.19 63.27 4.53
N ASN A 282 -14.13 64.48 5.09
CA ASN A 282 -14.09 64.73 6.54
C ASN A 282 -15.48 65.00 7.13
N HIS A 283 -16.56 64.71 6.39
CA HIS A 283 -17.92 64.94 6.87
C HIS A 283 -18.19 64.18 8.18
N GLN A 284 -18.92 64.79 9.12
CA GLN A 284 -19.18 64.23 10.45
C GLN A 284 -19.80 62.81 10.40
N VAL A 285 -20.63 62.54 9.39
CA VAL A 285 -21.23 61.21 9.15
C VAL A 285 -20.16 60.17 8.83
N ARG A 286 -19.17 60.50 7.99
CA ARG A 286 -18.09 59.56 7.64
C ARG A 286 -17.26 59.23 8.88
N GLN A 287 -16.89 60.25 9.65
CA GLN A 287 -16.18 60.06 10.92
C GLN A 287 -16.99 59.22 11.92
N SER A 288 -18.32 59.36 11.95
CA SER A 288 -19.17 58.52 12.81
C SER A 288 -19.23 57.06 12.35
N ILE A 289 -19.16 56.82 11.03
CA ILE A 289 -19.06 55.47 10.46
C ILE A 289 -17.72 54.86 10.82
N ASP A 290 -16.63 55.63 10.70
CA ASP A 290 -15.28 55.17 11.06
C ASP A 290 -15.19 54.78 12.54
N ALA A 291 -15.71 55.64 13.42
CA ALA A 291 -15.77 55.37 14.86
C ALA A 291 -16.61 54.12 15.16
N TYR A 292 -17.79 53.99 14.54
CA TYR A 292 -18.65 52.82 14.71
C TYR A 292 -17.98 51.53 14.22
N LEU A 293 -17.28 51.55 13.09
CA LEU A 293 -16.56 50.39 12.56
C LEU A 293 -15.38 50.01 13.45
N ALA A 294 -14.66 50.98 14.01
CA ALA A 294 -13.59 50.74 14.97
C ALA A 294 -14.12 50.12 16.27
N ASP A 295 -15.18 50.67 16.84
CA ASP A 295 -15.85 50.14 18.03
C ASP A 295 -16.36 48.71 17.77
N LEU A 296 -17.00 48.48 16.61
CA LEU A 296 -17.46 47.15 16.21
C LEU A 296 -16.30 46.14 16.13
N ALA A 297 -15.15 46.55 15.59
CA ALA A 297 -13.97 45.69 15.52
C ALA A 297 -13.40 45.38 16.91
N GLN A 298 -13.48 46.32 17.85
CA GLN A 298 -13.06 46.13 19.24
C GLN A 298 -14.03 45.23 20.02
N ASP A 299 -15.34 45.44 19.85
CA ASP A 299 -16.40 44.65 20.48
C ASP A 299 -16.36 43.20 20.01
N LEU A 300 -16.13 42.96 18.71
CA LEU A 300 -15.97 41.61 18.17
C LEU A 300 -14.79 40.84 18.79
N GLN A 301 -13.80 41.56 19.36
CA GLN A 301 -12.64 40.97 20.03
C GLN A 301 -12.83 40.78 21.53
N HIS A 302 -13.50 41.71 22.21
CA HIS A 302 -13.48 41.80 23.67
C HIS A 302 -14.86 41.71 24.32
N ASP A 303 -15.96 42.02 23.61
CA ASP A 303 -17.31 41.96 24.15
C ASP A 303 -17.91 40.54 23.98
N PRO A 304 -18.18 39.81 25.08
CA PRO A 304 -18.79 38.49 25.01
C PRO A 304 -20.13 38.46 24.27
N ALA A 305 -20.96 39.51 24.39
CA ALA A 305 -22.27 39.53 23.75
C ALA A 305 -22.15 39.68 22.23
N MET A 306 -21.21 40.51 21.76
CA MET A 306 -20.95 40.68 20.33
C MET A 306 -20.28 39.43 19.72
N ILE A 307 -19.37 38.78 20.45
CA ILE A 307 -18.78 37.50 20.04
C ILE A 307 -19.88 36.44 19.88
N GLU A 308 -20.80 36.32 20.84
CA GLU A 308 -21.90 35.35 20.76
C GLU A 308 -22.82 35.62 19.54
N ARG A 309 -23.10 36.89 19.24
CA ARG A 309 -23.85 37.26 18.03
C ARG A 309 -23.11 36.81 16.76
N ALA A 310 -21.80 37.02 16.69
CA ALA A 310 -20.99 36.58 15.55
C ALA A 310 -21.00 35.04 15.41
N GLU A 311 -20.90 34.31 16.53
CA GLU A 311 -21.02 32.85 16.54
C GLU A 311 -22.41 32.37 16.09
N SER A 312 -23.47 33.11 16.44
CA SER A 312 -24.84 32.78 16.03
C SER A 312 -25.05 32.92 14.51
N ILE A 313 -24.47 33.98 13.91
CA ILE A 313 -24.49 34.21 12.45
C ILE A 313 -23.69 33.12 11.74
N LYS A 314 -22.49 32.81 12.26
CA LYS A 314 -21.66 31.69 11.77
C LYS A 314 -22.43 30.37 11.79
N ALA A 315 -23.12 30.06 12.88
CA ALA A 315 -23.88 28.82 13.01
C ALA A 315 -25.06 28.76 12.01
N GLN A 316 -25.72 29.89 11.76
CA GLN A 316 -26.80 29.97 10.76
C GLN A 316 -26.27 29.75 9.34
N ILE A 317 -25.20 30.44 8.93
CA ILE A 317 -24.63 30.32 7.58
C ILE A 317 -24.09 28.90 7.35
N LEU A 318 -23.32 28.34 8.30
CA LEU A 318 -22.74 27.00 8.15
C LEU A 318 -23.76 25.87 8.32
N GLY A 319 -24.89 26.16 8.96
CA GLY A 319 -26.03 25.25 9.11
C GLY A 319 -26.92 25.19 7.88
N ASP A 320 -26.79 26.17 6.97
CA ASP A 320 -27.66 26.30 5.81
C ASP A 320 -27.48 25.12 4.82
N PRO A 321 -28.57 24.44 4.43
CA PRO A 321 -28.54 23.42 3.38
C PRO A 321 -27.92 23.89 2.06
N GLU A 322 -28.13 25.16 1.67
CA GLU A 322 -27.59 25.72 0.44
C GLU A 322 -26.06 25.77 0.45
N VAL A 323 -25.45 26.10 1.59
CA VAL A 323 -23.98 26.13 1.74
C VAL A 323 -23.39 24.73 1.59
N ARG A 324 -24.07 23.70 2.11
CA ARG A 324 -23.66 22.30 1.95
C ARG A 324 -23.77 21.86 0.49
N GLU A 325 -24.83 22.25 -0.20
CA GLU A 325 -25.00 21.95 -1.62
C GLU A 325 -23.94 22.64 -2.48
N LEU A 326 -23.64 23.92 -2.21
CA LEU A 326 -22.56 24.67 -2.88
C LEU A 326 -21.20 23.99 -2.69
N ALA A 327 -20.90 23.50 -1.47
CA ALA A 327 -19.67 22.77 -1.19
C ALA A 327 -19.58 21.47 -2.01
N SER A 328 -20.68 20.70 -2.08
CA SER A 328 -20.75 19.46 -2.87
C SER A 328 -20.57 19.72 -4.37
N ARG A 329 -21.25 20.72 -4.93
CA ARG A 329 -21.10 21.12 -6.35
C ARG A 329 -19.68 21.60 -6.66
N THR A 330 -19.09 22.38 -5.76
CA THR A 330 -17.69 22.85 -5.89
C THR A 330 -16.73 21.68 -5.85
N TRP A 331 -16.92 20.72 -4.94
CA TRP A 331 -16.14 19.48 -4.88
C TRP A 331 -16.22 18.70 -6.18
N GLY A 332 -17.43 18.45 -6.70
CA GLY A 332 -17.62 17.76 -7.98
C GLY A 332 -16.88 18.44 -9.13
N THR A 333 -16.96 19.77 -9.19
CA THR A 333 -16.24 20.57 -10.20
C THR A 333 -14.72 20.41 -10.08
N VAL A 334 -14.18 20.49 -8.86
CA VAL A 334 -12.74 20.31 -8.61
C VAL A 334 -12.29 18.88 -8.94
N LYS A 335 -13.07 17.87 -8.54
CA LYS A 335 -12.82 16.46 -8.85
C LYS A 335 -12.74 16.24 -10.36
N THR A 336 -13.74 16.71 -11.12
CA THR A 336 -13.77 16.59 -12.57
C THR A 336 -12.61 17.34 -13.23
N ALA A 337 -12.31 18.57 -12.80
CA ALA A 337 -11.21 19.35 -13.33
C ALA A 337 -9.85 18.65 -13.09
N LEU A 338 -9.65 18.11 -11.89
CA LEU A 338 -8.42 17.41 -11.54
C LEU A 338 -8.27 16.09 -12.31
N LEU A 339 -9.34 15.30 -12.43
CA LEU A 339 -9.33 14.06 -13.22
C LEU A 339 -9.01 14.34 -14.70
N ASN A 340 -9.65 15.35 -15.29
CA ASN A 340 -9.37 15.73 -16.67
C ASN A 340 -7.91 16.21 -16.85
N ALA A 341 -7.38 16.95 -15.89
CA ALA A 341 -5.99 17.41 -15.93
C ALA A 341 -4.97 16.27 -15.77
N VAL A 342 -5.32 15.22 -15.03
CA VAL A 342 -4.50 14.00 -14.89
C VAL A 342 -4.59 13.12 -16.14
N ASP A 343 -5.73 13.13 -16.83
CA ASP A 343 -5.99 12.33 -18.03
C ASP A 343 -5.27 12.85 -19.27
N ASP A 344 -5.13 14.17 -19.37
CA ASP A 344 -4.40 14.81 -20.45
C ASP A 344 -2.89 14.84 -20.16
N PRO A 345 -2.05 14.09 -20.90
CA PRO A 345 -0.61 14.07 -20.72
C PRO A 345 0.05 15.44 -20.95
N ASP A 346 -0.61 16.33 -21.71
CA ASP A 346 -0.09 17.64 -22.11
C ASP A 346 -0.75 18.79 -21.34
N SER A 347 -1.57 18.47 -20.33
CA SER A 347 -2.15 19.47 -19.43
C SER A 347 -1.05 20.28 -18.74
N GLU A 348 -1.37 21.52 -18.35
CA GLU A 348 -0.43 22.37 -17.63
C GLU A 348 -0.02 21.74 -16.28
N LEU A 349 -0.95 21.07 -15.60
CA LEU A 349 -0.69 20.33 -14.37
C LEU A 349 0.27 19.18 -14.60
N SER A 350 0.04 18.36 -15.63
CA SER A 350 0.90 17.22 -15.99
C SER A 350 2.30 17.68 -16.37
N ARG A 351 2.41 18.76 -17.16
CA ARG A 351 3.71 19.37 -17.51
C ARG A 351 4.46 19.90 -16.29
N ARG A 352 3.78 20.64 -15.41
CA ARG A 352 4.38 21.12 -14.15
C ARG A 352 4.81 19.99 -13.24
N PHE A 353 3.99 18.94 -13.12
CA PHE A 353 4.31 17.77 -12.34
C PHE A 353 5.54 17.03 -12.89
N LYS A 354 5.59 16.77 -14.21
CA LYS A 354 6.76 16.17 -14.87
C LYS A 354 8.03 16.99 -14.66
N SER A 355 7.94 18.32 -14.75
CA SER A 355 9.07 19.22 -14.45
C SER A 355 9.52 19.08 -13.00
N ALA A 356 8.59 19.16 -12.05
CA ALA A 356 8.89 19.03 -10.63
C ALA A 356 9.53 17.67 -10.28
N VAL A 357 9.06 16.58 -10.90
CA VAL A 357 9.64 15.25 -10.74
C VAL A 357 11.06 15.18 -11.29
N ARG A 358 11.31 15.78 -12.46
CA ARG A 358 12.65 15.85 -13.07
C ARG A 358 13.61 16.70 -12.24
N ASP A 359 13.14 17.84 -11.74
CA ASP A 359 13.91 18.75 -10.88
C ASP A 359 14.24 18.07 -9.54
N PHE A 360 13.28 17.37 -8.94
CA PHE A 360 13.49 16.56 -7.75
C PHE A 360 14.52 15.45 -8.00
N GLY A 361 14.40 14.73 -9.12
CA GLY A 361 15.37 13.72 -9.53
C GLY A 361 16.79 14.28 -9.68
N THR A 362 16.91 15.46 -10.29
CA THR A 362 18.19 16.17 -10.46
C THR A 362 18.79 16.58 -9.11
N ARG A 363 17.97 17.11 -8.20
CA ARG A 363 18.39 17.44 -6.83
C ARG A 363 18.85 16.19 -6.08
N LEU A 364 18.13 15.07 -6.20
CA LEU A 364 18.47 13.82 -5.52
C LEU A 364 19.82 13.22 -5.98
N VAL A 365 20.30 13.58 -7.17
CA VAL A 365 21.62 13.18 -7.66
C VAL A 365 22.73 14.12 -7.15
N ASN A 366 22.46 15.43 -7.14
CA ASN A 366 23.46 16.47 -6.93
C ASN A 366 23.58 16.96 -5.47
N ASP A 367 22.57 16.72 -4.63
CA ASP A 367 22.50 17.15 -3.23
C ASP A 367 22.73 15.96 -2.30
N ASP A 368 23.91 15.89 -1.70
CA ASP A 368 24.31 14.82 -0.78
C ASP A 368 23.47 14.79 0.50
N GLU A 369 23.03 15.94 1.01
CA GLU A 369 22.22 16.03 2.22
C GLU A 369 20.82 15.48 1.96
N LEU A 370 20.20 15.88 0.84
CA LEU A 370 18.89 15.36 0.43
C LEU A 370 18.96 13.86 0.15
N ALA A 371 19.97 13.38 -0.57
CA ALA A 371 20.16 11.96 -0.85
C ALA A 371 20.33 11.14 0.43
N GLY A 372 21.11 11.66 1.40
CA GLY A 372 21.28 11.04 2.71
C GLY A 372 19.95 10.91 3.46
N LYS A 373 19.17 11.98 3.57
CA LYS A 373 17.86 11.96 4.25
C LYS A 373 16.89 10.96 3.60
N ILE A 374 16.85 10.90 2.28
CA ILE A 374 15.99 9.96 1.55
C ILE A 374 16.46 8.52 1.75
N ASN A 375 17.76 8.24 1.71
CA ASN A 375 18.29 6.89 1.97
C ASN A 375 17.96 6.43 3.40
N THR A 376 18.11 7.29 4.42
CA THR A 376 17.71 6.97 5.80
C THR A 376 16.21 6.69 5.88
N TRP A 377 15.38 7.56 5.31
CA TRP A 377 13.93 7.38 5.33
C TRP A 377 13.49 6.08 4.62
N ILE A 378 14.11 5.73 3.50
CA ILE A 378 13.87 4.45 2.81
C ILE A 378 14.29 3.26 3.69
N GLY A 379 15.44 3.35 4.35
CA GLY A 379 15.94 2.32 5.27
C GLY A 379 15.00 2.11 6.46
N ASP A 380 14.51 3.20 7.06
CA ASP A 380 13.56 3.16 8.18
C ASP A 380 12.21 2.57 7.75
N ALA A 381 11.67 3.02 6.60
CA ALA A 381 10.42 2.51 6.07
C ALA A 381 10.52 1.01 5.73
N ALA A 382 11.60 0.59 5.08
CA ALA A 382 11.83 -0.82 4.76
C ALA A 382 12.03 -1.67 6.03
N GLY A 383 12.78 -1.16 7.01
CA GLY A 383 12.96 -1.81 8.30
C GLY A 383 11.63 -2.01 9.04
N TYR A 384 10.76 -0.99 9.03
CA TYR A 384 9.42 -1.07 9.60
C TYR A 384 8.53 -2.10 8.88
N LEU A 385 8.53 -2.09 7.54
CA LEU A 385 7.76 -3.06 6.74
C LEU A 385 8.23 -4.49 7.00
N VAL A 386 9.55 -4.72 7.05
CA VAL A 386 10.12 -6.02 7.34
C VAL A 386 9.78 -6.46 8.76
N ASN A 387 9.91 -5.59 9.76
CA ASN A 387 9.54 -5.94 11.13
C ASN A 387 8.04 -6.29 11.27
N THR A 388 7.18 -5.61 10.52
CA THR A 388 5.72 -5.83 10.56
C THR A 388 5.30 -7.09 9.79
N TYR A 389 5.90 -7.36 8.64
CA TYR A 389 5.43 -8.37 7.67
C TYR A 389 6.42 -9.52 7.40
N ARG A 390 7.55 -9.62 8.12
CA ARG A 390 8.55 -10.70 7.88
C ARG A 390 7.96 -12.10 7.93
N SER A 391 7.02 -12.36 8.86
CA SER A 391 6.36 -13.66 9.00
C SER A 391 5.50 -13.97 7.78
N ASP A 392 4.77 -12.97 7.26
CA ASP A 392 3.92 -13.15 6.08
C ASP A 392 4.77 -13.37 4.82
N ILE A 393 5.87 -12.62 4.67
CA ILE A 393 6.82 -12.77 3.54
C ILE A 393 7.48 -14.14 3.57
N ALA A 394 7.96 -14.58 4.74
CA ALA A 394 8.58 -15.90 4.90
C ALA A 394 7.57 -17.03 4.68
N GLY A 395 6.33 -16.86 5.15
CA GLY A 395 5.22 -17.82 4.98
C GLY A 395 4.92 -18.16 3.51
N VAL A 396 5.21 -17.25 2.57
CA VAL A 396 5.09 -17.56 1.12
C VAL A 396 5.97 -18.75 0.72
N ILE A 397 7.13 -18.94 1.36
CA ILE A 397 8.05 -20.05 1.08
C ILE A 397 7.44 -21.36 1.55
N SER A 398 6.99 -21.44 2.81
CA SER A 398 6.39 -22.67 3.35
C SER A 398 5.12 -23.05 2.59
N ASP A 399 4.26 -22.07 2.29
CA ASP A 399 3.05 -22.25 1.49
C ASP A 399 3.34 -22.73 0.06
N THR A 400 4.40 -22.20 -0.55
CA THR A 400 4.82 -22.62 -1.90
C THR A 400 5.36 -24.04 -1.89
N VAL A 401 6.23 -24.38 -0.93
CA VAL A 401 6.77 -25.74 -0.78
C VAL A 401 5.65 -26.72 -0.47
N ALA A 402 4.67 -26.36 0.37
CA ALA A 402 3.52 -27.20 0.69
C ALA A 402 2.70 -27.58 -0.55
N ARG A 403 2.56 -26.66 -1.51
CA ARG A 403 1.84 -26.90 -2.77
C ARG A 403 2.55 -27.81 -3.77
N TRP A 404 3.86 -28.00 -3.64
CA TRP A 404 4.61 -28.85 -4.58
C TRP A 404 4.33 -30.34 -4.38
N ASP A 405 4.39 -31.11 -5.47
CA ASP A 405 4.33 -32.56 -5.40
C ASP A 405 5.60 -33.10 -4.73
N ALA A 406 5.42 -34.00 -3.76
CA ALA A 406 6.51 -34.52 -2.96
C ALA A 406 7.50 -35.39 -3.76
N GLU A 407 7.00 -36.12 -4.76
CA GLU A 407 7.83 -37.00 -5.59
C GLU A 407 8.62 -36.18 -6.62
N GLU A 408 7.99 -35.17 -7.25
CA GLU A 408 8.68 -34.26 -8.17
C GLU A 408 9.77 -33.44 -7.45
N THR A 409 9.46 -32.93 -6.25
CA THR A 409 10.43 -32.19 -5.42
C THR A 409 11.62 -33.07 -5.04
N SER A 410 11.36 -34.32 -4.62
CA SER A 410 12.41 -35.29 -4.29
C SER A 410 13.30 -35.59 -5.49
N GLN A 411 12.73 -35.76 -6.68
CA GLN A 411 13.50 -35.98 -7.91
C GLN A 411 14.37 -34.78 -8.28
N LYS A 412 13.87 -33.55 -8.12
CA LYS A 412 14.68 -32.34 -8.36
C LYS A 412 15.83 -32.22 -7.37
N ILE A 413 15.59 -32.51 -6.09
CA ILE A 413 16.67 -32.51 -5.09
C ILE A 413 17.67 -33.62 -5.42
N GLU A 414 17.22 -34.83 -5.78
CA GLU A 414 18.09 -35.94 -6.20
C GLU A 414 18.95 -35.56 -7.41
N LEU A 415 18.42 -34.78 -8.37
CA LEU A 415 19.20 -34.29 -9.50
C LEU A 415 20.30 -33.31 -9.09
N GLN A 416 20.05 -32.47 -8.09
CA GLN A 416 21.01 -31.46 -7.62
C GLN A 416 22.13 -32.08 -6.77
N VAL A 417 21.81 -32.96 -5.83
CA VAL A 417 22.79 -33.52 -4.87
C VAL A 417 23.20 -34.96 -5.17
N GLY A 418 22.45 -35.67 -6.01
CA GLY A 418 22.58 -37.13 -6.16
C GLY A 418 23.94 -37.60 -6.66
N LYS A 419 24.65 -36.78 -7.45
CA LYS A 419 26.02 -37.05 -7.88
C LYS A 419 26.95 -37.19 -6.68
N ASP A 420 26.87 -36.25 -5.74
CA ASP A 420 27.73 -36.21 -4.56
C ASP A 420 27.36 -37.33 -3.58
N LEU A 421 26.07 -37.67 -3.49
CA LEU A 421 25.63 -38.86 -2.74
C LEU A 421 26.17 -40.18 -3.32
N GLN A 422 26.39 -40.30 -4.64
CA GLN A 422 27.00 -41.52 -5.19
C GLN A 422 28.48 -41.68 -4.78
N TYR A 423 29.20 -40.60 -4.48
CA TYR A 423 30.57 -40.72 -3.96
C TYR A 423 30.62 -41.38 -2.59
N ILE A 424 29.61 -41.15 -1.75
CA ILE A 424 29.48 -41.86 -0.46
C ILE A 424 29.44 -43.37 -0.70
N ARG A 425 28.66 -43.84 -1.69
CA ARG A 425 28.55 -45.26 -2.03
C ARG A 425 29.85 -45.86 -2.59
N ILE A 426 30.57 -45.12 -3.43
CA ILE A 426 31.88 -45.53 -3.94
C ILE A 426 32.85 -45.65 -2.77
N ASN A 427 32.90 -44.65 -1.89
CA ASN A 427 33.74 -44.65 -0.70
C ASN A 427 33.35 -45.76 0.28
N GLY A 428 32.05 -46.04 0.46
CA GLY A 428 31.55 -47.13 1.29
C GLY A 428 31.98 -48.50 0.77
N THR A 429 32.12 -48.67 -0.54
CA THR A 429 32.69 -49.89 -1.13
C THR A 429 34.16 -50.07 -0.73
N VAL A 430 34.95 -49.00 -0.80
CA VAL A 430 36.39 -49.02 -0.48
C VAL A 430 36.62 -49.19 1.03
N VAL A 431 35.95 -48.37 1.84
CA VAL A 431 36.05 -48.42 3.32
C VAL A 431 35.50 -49.74 3.84
N GLY A 432 34.38 -50.21 3.31
CA GLY A 432 33.82 -51.53 3.64
C GLY A 432 34.81 -52.65 3.34
N ALA A 433 35.53 -52.57 2.22
CA ALA A 433 36.53 -53.58 1.87
C ALA A 433 37.73 -53.59 2.80
N LEU A 434 38.23 -52.41 3.16
CA LEU A 434 39.32 -52.28 4.13
C LEU A 434 38.87 -52.76 5.52
N ALA A 435 37.65 -52.44 5.93
CA ALA A 435 37.10 -52.88 7.21
C ALA A 435 36.91 -54.40 7.24
N GLY A 436 36.33 -54.99 6.20
CA GLY A 436 36.17 -56.43 6.07
C GLY A 436 37.51 -57.17 6.12
N LEU A 437 38.50 -56.65 5.40
CA LEU A 437 39.87 -57.18 5.44
C LEU A 437 40.48 -57.08 6.84
N ALA A 438 40.36 -55.92 7.49
CA ALA A 438 40.93 -55.70 8.83
C ALA A 438 40.28 -56.60 9.87
N ILE A 439 38.94 -56.67 9.89
CA ILE A 439 38.18 -57.54 10.80
C ILE A 439 38.59 -58.99 10.60
N PHE A 440 38.65 -59.45 9.35
CA PHE A 440 39.06 -60.82 9.05
C PHE A 440 40.52 -61.08 9.44
N THR A 441 41.43 -60.15 9.18
CA THR A 441 42.84 -60.28 9.57
C THR A 441 42.98 -60.43 11.08
N VAL A 442 42.28 -59.61 11.86
CA VAL A 442 42.27 -59.72 13.32
C VAL A 442 41.64 -61.03 13.78
N ALA A 443 40.51 -61.43 13.19
CA ALA A 443 39.84 -62.69 13.54
C ALA A 443 40.72 -63.91 13.24
N HIS A 444 41.37 -63.95 12.08
CA HIS A 444 42.27 -65.02 11.67
C HIS A 444 43.51 -65.09 12.59
N LEU A 445 44.10 -63.94 12.95
CA LEU A 445 45.22 -63.91 13.90
C LEU A 445 44.85 -64.41 15.31
N LEU A 446 43.59 -64.22 15.73
CA LEU A 446 43.12 -64.63 17.06
C LEU A 446 42.62 -66.08 17.12
N PHE A 447 42.02 -66.58 16.04
CA PHE A 447 41.28 -67.85 16.06
C PHE A 447 41.80 -68.93 15.11
N GLY A 448 42.76 -68.62 14.24
CA GLY A 448 43.41 -69.59 13.35
C GLY A 448 42.83 -69.63 11.96
#